data_AF-A0A1H7TRL0-F1
#
_entry.id   AF-A0A1H7TRL0-F1
#
_cell.length_a   1.000
_cell.length_b   1.000
_cell.length_c   1.000
_cell.angle_alpha   90.00
_cell.angle_beta   90.00
_cell.angle_gamma   90.00
#
_symmetry.space_group_name_H-M   'P 1'
#
loop_
_entity.id
_entity.type
_entity.pdbx_description
1 polymer ?
#
loop_
_entity_poly.entity_id
_entity_poly.type
_entity_poly.pdbx_seq_one_letter_code
_entity_poly.pdbx_strand_id
1 'polypeptide(L)'
;MGGPLPSPVDDRDRLVSFSRDQQSCIIWYLYLHHSGRSAVVCSDRDFACRPEVMYGPDGEFVVPRSDLFWCAPNVEVFAYRFLVEARLGSAIHDKQRASDLAPDALAYLAH
;
A
#
# COMPACT_ATOMS: atom_id res chain seq x y z
N MET A 1 -9.49 15.41 -8.39
CA MET A 1 -8.70 14.89 -7.25
C MET A 1 -9.37 15.36 -5.98
N GLY A 2 -9.78 14.44 -5.10
CA GLY A 2 -10.31 14.78 -3.77
C GLY A 2 -9.16 15.12 -2.82
N GLY A 3 -9.40 16.03 -1.89
CA GLY A 3 -8.43 16.37 -0.85
C GLY A 3 -8.20 15.22 0.14
N PRO A 4 -7.45 15.47 1.23
CA PRO A 4 -7.21 14.46 2.26
C PRO A 4 -8.51 13.87 2.82
N LEU A 5 -8.57 12.55 2.90
CA LEU A 5 -9.71 11.78 3.40
C LEU A 5 -9.61 11.61 4.93
N PRO A 6 -10.73 11.46 5.66
CA PRO A 6 -10.68 11.08 7.07
C PRO A 6 -10.05 9.69 7.25
N SER A 7 -9.27 9.52 8.31
CA SER A 7 -8.75 8.21 8.71
C SER A 7 -9.85 7.37 9.38
N PRO A 8 -9.95 6.06 9.11
CA PRO A 8 -10.84 5.15 9.83
C PRO A 8 -10.36 4.82 11.26
N VAL A 9 -9.15 5.26 11.64
CA VAL A 9 -8.53 4.97 12.95
C VAL A 9 -8.78 6.10 13.96
N ASP A 10 -8.69 7.36 13.54
CA ASP A 10 -8.91 8.56 14.36
C ASP A 10 -9.42 9.72 13.47
N ASP A 11 -10.50 10.38 13.87
CA ASP A 11 -11.15 11.45 13.11
C ASP A 11 -10.27 12.70 12.90
N ARG A 12 -9.19 12.85 13.67
CA ARG A 12 -8.20 13.94 13.51
C ARG A 12 -7.14 13.62 12.47
N ASP A 13 -6.97 12.35 12.13
CA ASP A 13 -5.96 11.89 11.20
C ASP A 13 -6.50 11.90 9.76
N ARG A 14 -5.60 11.92 8.78
CA ARG A 14 -5.96 12.00 7.36
C ARG A 14 -5.24 10.95 6.53
N LEU A 15 -5.88 10.55 5.44
CA LEU A 15 -5.31 9.69 4.41
C LEU A 15 -5.21 10.47 3.09
N VAL A 16 -4.10 10.28 2.38
CA VAL A 16 -3.95 10.75 0.99
C VAL A 16 -3.62 9.54 0.12
N SER A 17 -4.54 9.14 -0.74
CA SER A 17 -4.28 8.07 -1.72
C SER A 17 -3.24 8.57 -2.72
N PHE A 18 -2.18 7.79 -2.93
CA PHE A 18 -1.10 8.18 -3.86
C PHE A 18 -0.68 7.08 -4.83
N SER A 19 -1.05 5.82 -4.58
CA SER A 19 -0.76 4.71 -5.49
C SER A 19 -1.83 3.62 -5.36
N ARG A 20 -1.99 2.83 -6.42
CA ARG A 20 -2.86 1.64 -6.49
C ARG A 20 -2.12 0.58 -7.28
N ASP A 21 -2.35 -0.69 -6.96
CA ASP A 21 -1.87 -1.76 -7.83
C ASP A 21 -2.64 -1.75 -9.16
N GLN A 22 -2.17 -2.55 -10.14
CA GLN A 22 -2.79 -2.56 -11.47
C GLN A 22 -4.25 -3.02 -11.47
N GLN A 23 -4.66 -3.83 -10.49
CA GLN A 23 -6.03 -4.31 -10.36
C GLN A 23 -6.87 -3.45 -9.40
N SER A 24 -6.27 -2.44 -8.77
CA SER A 24 -6.88 -1.61 -7.72
C SER A 24 -7.43 -2.44 -6.55
N CYS A 25 -6.89 -3.63 -6.33
CA CYS A 25 -7.16 -4.48 -5.18
C CYS A 25 -6.45 -3.99 -3.92
N ILE A 26 -5.30 -3.32 -4.05
CA ILE A 26 -4.55 -2.72 -2.96
C ILE A 26 -4.34 -1.23 -3.26
N ILE A 27 -4.70 -0.39 -2.29
CA ILE A 27 -4.55 1.05 -2.38
C ILE A 27 -3.58 1.50 -1.30
N TRP A 28 -2.55 2.26 -1.71
CA TRP A 28 -1.59 2.86 -0.80
C TRP A 28 -1.96 4.30 -0.47
N TYR A 29 -1.87 4.61 0.82
CA TYR A 29 -2.19 5.91 1.38
C TYR A 29 -0.99 6.44 2.18
N LEU A 30 -0.78 7.75 2.08
CA LEU A 30 0.03 8.47 3.05
C LEU A 30 -0.88 8.76 4.25
N TYR A 31 -0.56 8.12 5.37
CA TYR A 31 -1.18 8.39 6.66
C TYR A 31 -0.58 9.65 7.28
N LEU A 32 -1.43 10.60 7.64
CA LEU A 32 -1.06 11.84 8.30
C LEU A 32 -1.67 11.84 9.70
N HIS A 33 -0.83 11.62 10.70
CA HIS A 33 -1.23 11.67 12.10
C HIS A 33 -1.28 13.13 12.56
N HIS A 34 -2.30 13.49 13.34
CA HIS A 34 -2.47 14.80 13.96
C HIS A 34 -1.29 15.25 14.86
N SER A 35 -0.39 14.33 15.21
CA SER A 35 0.86 14.61 15.94
C SER A 35 1.99 15.15 15.04
N GLY A 36 1.77 15.21 13.72
CA GLY A 36 2.79 15.57 12.74
C GLY A 36 3.61 14.38 12.22
N ARG A 37 3.36 13.17 12.72
CA ARG A 37 3.96 11.93 12.20
C ARG A 37 3.24 11.46 10.93
N SER A 38 3.95 10.74 10.07
CA SER A 38 3.37 10.10 8.88
C SER A 38 3.90 8.70 8.68
N ALA A 39 3.19 7.91 7.88
CA ALA A 39 3.59 6.58 7.45
C ALA A 39 2.91 6.23 6.13
N VAL A 40 3.44 5.25 5.40
CA VAL A 40 2.72 4.64 4.29
C VAL A 40 1.96 3.43 4.82
N VAL A 41 0.66 3.41 4.53
CA VAL A 41 -0.24 2.30 4.85
C VAL A 41 -0.94 1.83 3.58
N CYS A 42 -1.46 0.60 3.58
CA CYS A 42 -2.34 0.11 2.54
C CYS A 42 -3.66 -0.43 3.09
N SER A 43 -4.64 -0.51 2.21
CA SER A 43 -5.92 -1.16 2.46
C SER A 43 -6.43 -1.75 1.15
N ASP A 44 -7.25 -2.79 1.26
CA ASP A 44 -8.07 -3.32 0.17
C ASP A 44 -9.33 -2.46 -0.09
N ARG A 45 -9.63 -1.54 0.83
CA ARG A 45 -10.77 -0.62 0.73
C ARG A 45 -10.39 0.73 0.10
N ASP A 46 -11.22 1.19 -0.84
CA ASP A 46 -11.18 2.56 -1.35
C ASP A 46 -11.95 3.52 -0.42
N PHE A 47 -11.22 4.28 0.39
CA PHE A 47 -11.81 5.26 1.30
C PHE A 47 -12.32 6.53 0.61
N ALA A 48 -12.01 6.74 -0.67
CA ALA A 48 -12.58 7.84 -1.45
C ALA A 48 -14.01 7.52 -1.92
N CYS A 49 -14.35 6.23 -2.00
CA CYS A 49 -15.65 5.73 -2.43
C CYS A 49 -16.56 5.46 -1.23
N ARG A 50 -17.87 5.53 -1.46
CA ARG A 50 -18.83 5.08 -0.45
C ARG A 50 -18.64 3.57 -0.24
N PRO A 51 -18.77 3.07 1.01
CA PRO A 51 -18.74 1.63 1.25
C PRO A 51 -19.75 0.94 0.36
N GLU A 52 -19.27 0.04 -0.49
CA GLU A 52 -20.13 -0.85 -1.23
C GLU A 52 -20.75 -1.86 -0.26
N VAL A 53 -22.00 -2.22 -0.52
CA VAL A 53 -22.70 -3.25 0.25
C VAL A 53 -22.05 -4.58 -0.10
N MET A 54 -21.40 -5.22 0.86
CA MET A 54 -20.86 -6.57 0.67
C MET A 54 -21.83 -7.61 1.22
N TYR A 55 -21.96 -8.72 0.50
CA TYR A 55 -22.76 -9.86 0.89
C TYR A 55 -21.85 -11.07 1.14
N GLY A 56 -22.13 -11.81 2.21
CA GLY A 56 -21.47 -13.06 2.53
C GLY A 56 -21.86 -14.19 1.58
N PRO A 57 -21.21 -15.36 1.66
CA PRO A 57 -21.56 -16.55 0.88
C PRO A 57 -23.01 -17.03 1.09
N ASP A 58 -23.60 -16.65 2.21
CA ASP A 58 -24.98 -16.88 2.63
C ASP A 58 -25.96 -15.77 2.17
N GLY A 59 -25.45 -14.71 1.53
CA GLY A 59 -26.23 -13.56 1.11
C GLY A 59 -26.51 -12.54 2.23
N GLU A 60 -25.93 -12.73 3.42
CA GLU A 60 -26.08 -11.80 4.54
C GLU A 60 -25.20 -10.56 4.38
N PHE A 61 -25.61 -9.43 4.95
CA PHE A 61 -24.81 -8.21 4.92
C PHE A 61 -23.52 -8.38 5.74
N VAL A 62 -22.37 -8.09 5.11
CA VAL A 62 -21.07 -8.12 5.77
C VAL A 62 -20.52 -6.71 5.85
N VAL A 63 -20.24 -6.24 7.08
CA VAL A 63 -19.48 -5.00 7.28
C VAL A 63 -18.03 -5.26 6.87
N PRO A 64 -17.50 -4.56 5.84
CA PRO A 64 -16.10 -4.69 5.47
C PRO A 64 -15.22 -4.27 6.65
N ARG A 65 -14.30 -5.13 7.08
CA ARG A 65 -13.26 -4.72 8.03
C ARG A 65 -12.44 -3.62 7.38
N SER A 66 -12.27 -2.51 8.09
CA SER A 66 -11.59 -1.32 7.58
C SER A 66 -10.15 -1.34 8.08
N ASP A 67 -9.39 -2.31 7.58
CA ASP A 67 -8.04 -2.54 8.07
C ASP A 67 -7.05 -1.68 7.29
N LEU A 68 -6.25 -0.91 8.04
CA LEU A 68 -5.06 -0.25 7.53
C LEU A 68 -3.85 -1.10 7.91
N PHE A 69 -3.05 -1.48 6.93
CA PHE A 69 -1.82 -2.23 7.14
C PHE A 69 -0.62 -1.30 6.98
N TRP A 70 0.29 -1.30 7.94
CA TRP A 70 1.52 -0.53 7.85
C TRP A 70 2.44 -1.11 6.76
N CYS A 71 2.99 -0.25 5.89
CA CYS A 71 3.89 -0.67 4.82
C CYS A 71 5.32 -0.14 4.99
N ALA A 72 5.45 1.14 5.30
CA ALA A 72 6.75 1.81 5.38
C ALA A 72 6.69 3.07 6.27
N PRO A 73 7.82 3.51 6.83
CA PRO A 73 7.87 4.72 7.66
C PRO A 73 7.68 6.01 6.86
N ASN A 74 7.98 6.02 5.55
CA ASN A 74 7.80 7.17 4.67
C ASN A 74 7.70 6.72 3.19
N VAL A 75 7.45 7.68 2.30
CA VAL A 75 7.21 7.44 0.87
C VAL A 75 8.49 7.01 0.17
N GLU A 76 9.65 7.54 0.56
CA GLU A 76 10.94 7.24 -0.04
C GLU A 76 11.34 5.78 0.20
N VAL A 77 11.22 5.30 1.44
CA VAL A 77 11.47 3.90 1.80
C VAL A 77 10.48 2.98 1.09
N PHE A 78 9.21 3.38 0.99
CA PHE A 78 8.22 2.63 0.22
C PHE A 78 8.61 2.54 -1.25
N ALA A 79 8.92 3.67 -1.91
CA ALA A 79 9.24 3.71 -3.34
C ALA A 79 10.51 2.91 -3.67
N TYR A 80 11.54 3.01 -2.82
CA TYR A 80 12.76 2.22 -2.96
C TYR A 80 12.45 0.72 -2.92
N ARG A 81 11.75 0.24 -1.88
CA ARG A 81 11.38 -1.17 -1.72
C ARG A 81 10.49 -1.65 -2.86
N PHE A 82 9.46 -0.88 -3.20
CA PHE A 82 8.52 -1.22 -4.26
C PHE A 82 9.23 -1.43 -5.61
N LEU A 83 10.13 -0.51 -5.98
CA LEU A 83 10.85 -0.59 -7.25
C LEU A 83 11.88 -1.72 -7.28
N VAL A 84 12.65 -1.91 -6.20
CA VAL A 84 13.69 -2.94 -6.17
C VAL A 84 13.07 -4.34 -6.11
N GLU A 85 12.00 -4.54 -5.33
CA GLU A 85 11.27 -5.81 -5.26
C GLU A 85 10.61 -6.15 -6.60
N ALA A 86 10.01 -5.17 -7.30
CA ALA A 86 9.44 -5.40 -8.63
C ALA A 86 10.50 -5.84 -9.65
N ARG A 87 11.69 -5.22 -9.64
CA ARG A 87 12.81 -5.61 -10.49
C ARG A 87 13.31 -7.01 -10.17
N LEU A 88 13.45 -7.33 -8.88
CA LEU A 88 13.84 -8.67 -8.43
C LEU A 88 12.81 -9.73 -8.83
N GLY A 89 11.52 -9.42 -8.71
CA GLY A 89 10.44 -10.29 -9.18
C GLY A 89 10.53 -10.58 -10.68
N SER A 90 10.77 -9.55 -11.50
CA SER A 90 11.00 -9.72 -12.94
C SER A 90 12.24 -10.57 -13.22
N ALA A 91 13.35 -10.33 -12.51
CA ALA A 91 14.59 -11.08 -12.70
C ALA A 91 14.42 -12.57 -12.36
N ILE A 92 13.63 -12.90 -11.32
CA ILE A 92 13.26 -14.29 -10.97
C ILE A 92 12.43 -14.92 -12.08
N HIS A 93 11.40 -14.22 -12.56
CA HIS A 93 10.55 -14.69 -13.66
C HIS A 93 11.37 -14.98 -14.92
N ASP A 94 12.32 -14.10 -15.25
CA ASP A 94 13.19 -14.18 -16.41
C ASP A 94 14.40 -15.11 -16.18
N LYS A 95 14.51 -15.72 -15.00
CA LYS A 95 15.58 -16.65 -14.60
C LYS A 95 16.99 -16.07 -14.76
N GLN A 96 17.15 -14.79 -14.46
CA GLN A 96 18.45 -14.12 -14.47
C GLN A 96 19.37 -14.69 -13.38
N ARG A 97 20.68 -14.67 -13.60
CA ARG A 97 21.65 -15.07 -12.58
C ARG A 97 21.91 -13.90 -11.64
N ALA A 98 22.32 -14.20 -10.42
CA ALA A 98 22.70 -13.18 -9.44
C ALA A 98 23.79 -12.22 -9.96
N SER A 99 24.71 -12.70 -10.81
CA SER A 99 25.75 -11.89 -11.45
C SER A 99 25.22 -10.84 -12.42
N ASP A 100 23.98 -11.02 -12.89
CA ASP A 100 23.35 -10.17 -13.88
C ASP A 100 22.44 -9.10 -13.20
N LEU A 101 22.28 -9.17 -11.88
CA LEU A 101 21.49 -8.23 -11.09
C LEU A 101 22.21 -6.90 -10.89
N ALA A 102 21.44 -5.83 -10.85
CA ALA A 102 21.96 -4.50 -10.54
C ALA A 102 22.49 -4.42 -9.09
N PRO A 103 23.53 -3.60 -8.82
CA PRO A 103 24.14 -3.52 -7.49
C PRO A 103 23.18 -3.10 -6.37
N ASP A 104 22.20 -2.25 -6.68
CA ASP A 104 21.18 -1.81 -5.73
C ASP A 104 20.24 -2.96 -5.30
N ALA A 105 19.93 -3.87 -6.22
CA ALA A 105 19.15 -5.07 -5.94
C ALA A 105 19.93 -6.08 -5.08
N LEU A 106 21.24 -6.22 -5.32
CA LEU A 106 22.11 -7.05 -4.47
C LEU A 106 22.26 -6.45 -3.06
N ALA A 107 22.43 -5.14 -2.96
CA ALA A 107 22.49 -4.44 -1.67
C ALA A 107 21.17 -4.60 -0.89
N TYR A 108 20.03 -4.55 -1.58
CA TYR A 108 18.72 -4.78 -0.97
C TYR A 108 18.60 -6.18 -0.34
N LEU A 109 19.08 -7.22 -1.05
CA LEU A 109 19.03 -8.60 -0.56
C LEU A 109 20.00 -8.90 0.60
N ALA A 110 20.99 -8.04 0.83
CA ALA A 110 21.96 -8.19 1.91
C ALA A 110 21.49 -7.58 3.25
N HIS A 111 20.32 -6.93 3.26
CA HIS A 111 19.78 -6.22 4.41
C HIS A 111 18.76 -7.04 5.20
#